data_AF-A0A4Y2AJ13-F1
#
_entry.id   AF-A0A4Y2AJ13-F1
#
_cell.length_a   1.000
_cell.length_b   1.000
_cell.length_c   1.000
_cell.angle_alpha   90.00
_cell.angle_beta   90.00
_cell.angle_gamma   90.00
#
_symmetry.space_group_name_H-M   'P 1'
#
loop_
_entity.id
_entity.type
_entity.pdbx_description
1 polymer ?
#
loop_
_entity_poly.entity_id
_entity_poly.type
_entity_poly.pdbx_seq_one_letter_code
_entity_poly.pdbx_strand_id
1 'polypeptide(L)'
;MERYSRLSNVQLDKIIPSAVPVDFEKCLNFVIRIRDFNFQHKSDNPNIIGIMFQDFKSHLNPDQIILATDATKTASSTAIAAINCSSKEVIKGTIHNTNSVYSAEGFAIALAVMNFVNENKKYIIFTDSMSNLMALKNLNFHSPRSSLFLARVISEALRTCVSLELIYIPAHVGLPENEWADSVAKQALTSPQICDWRSPDDTVSACDEIIRQK
;
A
#
# COMPACT_ATOMS: atom_id res chain seq x y z
N MET A 1 12.15 13.38 -34.67
CA MET A 1 12.20 11.94 -34.35
C MET A 1 12.42 11.65 -32.87
N GLU A 2 13.11 12.49 -32.10
CA GLU A 2 13.24 12.37 -30.62
C GLU A 2 11.95 12.56 -29.79
N ARG A 3 10.82 12.98 -30.39
CA ARG A 3 9.61 13.36 -29.63
C ARG A 3 8.67 12.19 -29.32
N TYR A 4 8.83 11.06 -30.00
CA TYR A 4 8.08 9.83 -29.70
C TYR A 4 8.86 8.89 -28.77
N SER A 5 10.14 9.15 -28.49
CA SER A 5 10.95 8.28 -27.61
C SER A 5 10.49 8.28 -26.15
N ARG A 6 9.77 9.32 -25.72
CA ARG A 6 9.16 9.40 -24.38
C ARG A 6 7.80 8.69 -24.28
N LEU A 7 7.10 8.52 -25.41
CA LEU A 7 5.85 7.74 -25.49
C LEU A 7 6.14 6.26 -25.82
N SER A 8 7.27 5.96 -26.46
CA SER A 8 7.66 4.59 -26.85
C SER A 8 8.18 3.72 -25.70
N ASN A 9 8.19 4.21 -24.45
CA ASN A 9 8.66 3.47 -23.28
C ASN A 9 7.55 3.04 -22.31
N VAL A 10 6.27 3.15 -22.70
CA VAL A 10 5.19 2.43 -22.02
C VAL A 10 5.10 1.04 -22.66
N GLN A 11 5.97 0.13 -22.21
CA GLN A 11 5.85 -1.27 -22.58
C GLN A 11 4.58 -1.81 -21.89
N LEU A 12 3.60 -2.26 -22.67
CA LEU A 12 2.26 -2.63 -22.19
C LEU A 12 2.27 -3.79 -21.17
N ASP A 13 3.30 -4.63 -21.23
CA ASP A 13 3.59 -5.72 -20.28
C ASP A 13 3.98 -5.22 -18.87
N LYS A 14 4.33 -3.94 -18.74
CA LYS A 14 4.66 -3.30 -17.45
C LYS A 14 3.46 -2.67 -16.76
N ILE A 15 2.30 -2.66 -17.41
CA ILE A 15 1.07 -2.16 -16.83
C ILE A 15 0.46 -3.27 -15.96
N ILE A 16 -0.02 -2.93 -14.77
CA ILE A 16 -0.73 -3.90 -13.93
C ILE A 16 -1.93 -4.50 -14.69
N PRO A 17 -2.19 -5.81 -14.58
CA PRO A 17 -3.28 -6.46 -15.30
C PRO A 17 -4.64 -5.95 -14.81
N SER A 18 -5.61 -5.91 -15.73
CA SER A 18 -7.01 -5.64 -15.36
C SER A 18 -7.54 -6.74 -14.44
N ALA A 19 -8.31 -6.35 -13.43
CA ALA A 19 -8.95 -7.26 -12.48
C ALA A 19 -10.43 -6.88 -12.33
N VAL A 20 -11.27 -7.89 -12.12
CA VAL A 20 -12.69 -7.72 -11.77
C VAL A 20 -12.77 -7.41 -10.27
N PRO A 21 -13.72 -6.58 -9.82
CA PRO A 21 -13.90 -6.30 -8.39
C PRO A 21 -14.11 -7.59 -7.59
N VAL A 22 -13.44 -7.69 -6.45
CA VAL A 22 -13.63 -8.76 -5.47
C VAL A 22 -14.73 -8.33 -4.51
N ASP A 23 -15.62 -9.26 -4.20
CA ASP A 23 -16.65 -9.08 -3.18
C ASP A 23 -16.08 -9.45 -1.80
N PHE A 24 -15.50 -8.47 -1.12
CA PHE A 24 -14.91 -8.66 0.21
C PHE A 24 -15.93 -8.94 1.31
N GLU A 25 -17.22 -8.66 1.10
CA GLU A 25 -18.26 -9.01 2.10
C GLU A 25 -18.38 -10.53 2.28
N LYS A 26 -17.97 -11.31 1.27
CA LYS A 26 -17.92 -12.78 1.33
C LYS A 26 -16.63 -13.32 1.94
N CYS A 27 -15.62 -12.47 2.18
CA CYS A 27 -14.32 -12.86 2.71
C CYS A 27 -14.30 -12.74 4.24
N LEU A 28 -14.83 -13.74 4.95
CA LEU A 28 -14.97 -13.72 6.42
C LEU A 28 -13.62 -13.61 7.17
N ASN A 29 -12.51 -13.96 6.52
CA ASN A 29 -11.16 -13.88 7.05
C ASN A 29 -10.43 -12.57 6.71
N PHE A 30 -11.14 -11.57 6.19
CA PHE A 30 -10.60 -10.26 5.84
C PHE A 30 -11.34 -9.13 6.54
N VAL A 31 -10.60 -8.19 7.13
CA VAL A 31 -11.18 -7.02 7.81
C VAL A 31 -10.39 -5.76 7.48
N ILE A 32 -11.10 -4.65 7.26
CA ILE A 32 -10.51 -3.32 7.10
C ILE A 32 -10.99 -2.42 8.25
N ARG A 33 -10.05 -1.97 9.08
CA ARG A 33 -10.31 -1.15 10.26
C ARG A 33 -9.81 0.27 10.08
N ILE A 34 -10.74 1.21 10.10
CA ILE A 34 -10.46 2.63 9.79
C ILE A 34 -10.74 3.53 11.00
N ARG A 35 -11.76 3.19 11.80
CA ARG A 35 -12.22 3.95 12.97
C ARG A 35 -12.66 3.03 14.10
N ASP A 36 -12.08 1.85 14.13
CA ASP A 36 -12.42 0.78 15.06
C ASP A 36 -11.67 0.94 16.38
N PHE A 37 -10.56 1.69 16.38
CA PHE A 37 -9.71 1.90 17.55
C PHE A 37 -9.46 3.38 17.83
N ASN A 38 -9.36 3.72 19.12
CA ASN A 38 -9.19 5.10 19.57
C ASN A 38 -7.88 5.74 19.05
N PHE A 39 -6.79 4.97 18.88
CA PHE A 39 -5.53 5.48 18.36
C PHE A 39 -5.62 5.96 16.89
N GLN A 40 -6.72 5.67 16.18
CA GLN A 40 -6.91 6.06 14.78
C GLN A 40 -7.37 7.52 14.63
N HIS A 41 -7.74 8.18 15.73
CA HIS A 41 -8.17 9.58 15.74
C HIS A 41 -6.98 10.54 15.71
N LYS A 42 -6.55 10.94 14.51
CA LYS A 42 -5.39 11.82 14.29
C LYS A 42 -5.46 13.19 14.99
N SER A 43 -6.65 13.63 15.40
CA SER A 43 -6.87 14.89 16.13
C SER A 43 -6.38 14.85 17.58
N ASP A 44 -6.14 13.67 18.13
CA ASP A 44 -5.75 13.50 19.52
C ASP A 44 -4.26 13.83 19.72
N ASN A 45 -3.86 13.99 20.99
CA ASN A 45 -2.46 14.23 21.32
C ASN A 45 -1.59 13.04 20.87
N PRO A 46 -0.47 13.26 20.13
CA PRO A 46 0.40 12.18 19.66
C PRO A 46 0.88 11.23 20.76
N ASN A 47 1.16 11.73 21.97
CA ASN A 47 1.56 10.89 23.09
C ASN A 47 0.41 9.97 23.56
N ILE A 48 -0.82 10.47 23.56
CA ILE A 48 -2.01 9.69 23.90
C ILE A 48 -2.25 8.61 22.84
N ILE A 49 -2.14 8.97 21.55
CA ILE A 49 -2.23 8.02 20.43
C ILE A 49 -1.18 6.92 20.60
N GLY A 50 0.07 7.28 20.92
CA GLY A 50 1.15 6.34 21.17
C GLY A 50 0.82 5.36 22.32
N ILE A 51 0.29 5.86 23.44
CA ILE A 51 -0.12 5.01 24.58
C ILE A 51 -1.23 4.05 24.17
N MET A 52 -2.28 4.54 23.51
CA MET A 52 -3.40 3.71 23.05
C MET A 52 -2.96 2.65 22.03
N PHE A 53 -2.01 2.99 21.17
CA PHE A 53 -1.47 2.06 20.19
C PHE A 53 -0.60 0.97 20.84
N GLN A 54 0.21 1.32 21.84
CA GLN A 54 0.97 0.31 22.61
C GLN A 54 0.03 -0.60 23.42
N ASP A 55 -1.02 -0.04 24.02
CA ASP A 55 -2.05 -0.81 24.72
C ASP A 55 -2.73 -1.80 23.76
N PHE A 56 -3.19 -1.33 22.59
CA PHE A 56 -3.72 -2.19 21.53
C PHE A 56 -2.75 -3.32 21.16
N LYS A 57 -1.47 -3.00 20.92
CA LYS A 57 -0.46 -3.98 20.56
C LYS A 57 -0.21 -5.02 21.65
N SER A 58 -0.31 -4.64 22.93
CA SER A 58 -0.10 -5.56 24.06
C SER A 58 -1.18 -6.65 24.16
N HIS A 59 -2.34 -6.43 23.53
CA HIS A 59 -3.46 -7.36 23.46
C HIS A 59 -3.49 -8.18 22.17
N LEU A 60 -2.54 -7.98 21.24
CA LEU A 60 -2.45 -8.80 20.03
C LEU A 60 -1.98 -10.22 20.36
N ASN A 61 -2.46 -11.20 19.59
CA ASN A 61 -2.05 -12.57 19.79
C ASN A 61 -0.59 -12.76 19.32
N PRO A 62 0.24 -13.53 20.04
CA PRO A 62 1.65 -13.74 19.67
C PRO A 62 1.86 -14.41 18.30
N ASP A 63 0.85 -15.08 17.74
CA ASP A 63 0.88 -15.73 16.43
C ASP A 63 0.57 -14.78 15.26
N GLN A 64 0.16 -13.54 15.54
CA GLN A 64 -0.10 -12.53 14.51
C GLN A 64 1.19 -11.89 14.01
N ILE A 65 1.37 -11.90 12.69
CA ILE A 65 2.49 -11.25 12.02
C ILE A 65 2.08 -9.82 11.71
N ILE A 66 2.90 -8.87 12.19
CA ILE A 66 2.67 -7.44 11.98
C ILE A 66 3.51 -7.00 10.78
N LEU A 67 2.84 -6.43 9.80
CA LEU A 67 3.45 -5.79 8.63
C LEU A 67 3.17 -4.28 8.67
N ALA A 68 4.06 -3.50 8.09
CA ALA A 68 3.88 -2.06 7.90
C ALA A 68 4.30 -1.67 6.49
N THR A 69 3.59 -0.71 5.90
CA THR A 69 3.81 -0.27 4.52
C THR A 69 3.72 1.24 4.42
N ASP A 70 4.51 1.80 3.52
CA ASP A 70 4.49 3.23 3.20
C ASP A 70 5.03 3.46 1.79
N ALA A 71 4.66 4.59 1.19
CA ALA A 71 5.22 5.05 -0.05
C ALA A 71 5.60 6.53 -0.01
N THR A 72 6.60 6.89 -0.80
CA THR A 72 7.05 8.27 -0.91
C THR A 72 7.22 8.67 -2.37
N LYS A 73 6.98 9.94 -2.66
CA LYS A 73 7.13 10.51 -3.99
C LYS A 73 7.81 11.87 -3.92
N THR A 74 8.70 12.08 -4.86
CA THR A 74 9.37 13.36 -5.16
C THR A 74 9.06 13.76 -6.60
N ALA A 75 9.63 14.88 -7.05
CA ALA A 75 9.50 15.29 -8.45
C ALA A 75 10.09 14.28 -9.44
N SER A 76 11.14 13.54 -9.04
CA SER A 76 11.93 12.67 -9.94
C SER A 76 11.88 11.17 -9.60
N SER A 77 11.43 10.79 -8.41
CA SER A 77 11.43 9.40 -7.95
C SER A 77 10.19 9.09 -7.08
N THR A 78 9.67 7.87 -7.23
CA THR A 78 8.59 7.30 -6.41
C THR A 78 9.08 5.97 -5.87
N ALA A 79 8.95 5.75 -4.56
CA ALA A 79 9.44 4.55 -3.88
C ALA A 79 8.41 3.98 -2.93
N ILE A 80 8.48 2.68 -2.71
CA ILE A 80 7.58 1.92 -1.83
C ILE A 80 8.39 1.08 -0.87
N ALA A 81 7.81 0.82 0.30
CA ALA A 81 8.39 -0.04 1.33
C ALA A 81 7.33 -0.96 1.94
N ALA A 82 7.74 -2.19 2.19
CA ALA A 82 7.02 -3.18 2.97
C ALA A 82 7.96 -3.77 4.02
N ILE A 83 7.48 -3.84 5.26
CA ILE A 83 8.26 -4.29 6.40
C ILE A 83 7.51 -5.40 7.11
N ASN A 84 8.21 -6.49 7.43
CA ASN A 84 7.75 -7.46 8.40
C ASN A 84 8.26 -7.05 9.78
N CYS A 85 7.40 -6.43 10.58
CA CYS A 85 7.79 -5.89 11.89
C CYS A 85 8.12 -6.98 12.91
N SER A 86 7.60 -8.20 12.70
CA SER A 86 7.87 -9.39 13.53
C SER A 86 9.25 -10.00 13.24
N SER A 87 9.61 -10.21 11.98
CA SER A 87 10.92 -10.81 11.58
C SER A 87 12.03 -9.78 11.35
N LYS A 88 11.67 -8.50 11.25
CA LYS A 88 12.53 -7.37 10.86
C LYS A 88 13.02 -7.37 9.41
N GLU A 89 12.39 -8.17 8.55
CA GLU A 89 12.68 -8.16 7.11
C GLU A 89 12.08 -6.92 6.43
N VAL A 90 12.80 -6.40 5.44
CA VAL A 90 12.45 -5.18 4.71
C VAL A 90 12.55 -5.43 3.22
N ILE A 91 11.51 -5.05 2.48
CA ILE A 91 11.51 -5.02 1.02
C ILE A 91 11.20 -3.59 0.59
N LYS A 92 12.09 -3.00 -0.21
CA LYS A 92 11.99 -1.60 -0.61
C LYS A 92 12.60 -1.36 -1.98
N GLY A 93 12.10 -0.38 -2.71
CA GLY A 93 12.73 0.07 -3.94
C GLY A 93 11.90 1.11 -4.67
N THR A 94 12.43 1.61 -5.78
CA THR A 94 11.69 2.54 -6.62
C THR A 94 10.65 1.81 -7.47
N ILE A 95 9.60 2.53 -7.82
CA ILE A 95 8.65 2.17 -8.88
C ILE A 95 8.64 3.30 -9.90
N HIS A 96 7.94 3.10 -11.01
CA HIS A 96 7.92 4.12 -12.04
C HIS A 96 7.37 5.45 -11.50
N ASN A 97 8.09 6.56 -11.75
CA ASN A 97 7.77 7.86 -11.16
C ASN A 97 6.46 8.50 -11.68
N THR A 98 5.79 7.89 -12.66
CA THR A 98 4.46 8.35 -13.09
C THR A 98 3.38 8.01 -12.07
N ASN A 99 3.58 6.98 -11.23
CA ASN A 99 2.60 6.59 -10.23
C ASN A 99 2.35 7.71 -9.23
N SER A 100 1.08 7.99 -8.91
CA SER A 100 0.72 8.93 -7.85
C SER A 100 1.08 8.36 -6.48
N VAL A 101 1.06 9.20 -5.44
CA VAL A 101 1.19 8.71 -4.05
C VAL A 101 0.10 7.69 -3.74
N TYR A 102 -1.13 7.94 -4.23
CA TYR A 102 -2.25 7.02 -4.05
C TYR A 102 -1.95 5.59 -4.55
N SER A 103 -1.48 5.45 -5.78
CA SER A 103 -1.15 4.12 -6.33
C SER A 103 0.11 3.54 -5.73
N ALA A 104 1.11 4.36 -5.39
CA ALA A 104 2.32 3.92 -4.73
C ALA A 104 2.01 3.30 -3.35
N GLU A 105 1.16 3.92 -2.54
CA GLU A 105 0.69 3.36 -1.27
C GLU A 105 -0.03 2.02 -1.45
N GLY A 106 -0.94 1.94 -2.44
CA GLY A 106 -1.62 0.68 -2.76
C GLY A 106 -0.65 -0.41 -3.21
N PHE A 107 0.40 -0.04 -3.94
CA PHE A 107 1.48 -0.96 -4.33
C PHE A 107 2.37 -1.36 -3.16
N ALA A 108 2.59 -0.50 -2.16
CA ALA A 108 3.29 -0.87 -0.93
C ALA A 108 2.53 -1.97 -0.16
N ILE A 109 1.19 -1.86 -0.07
CA ILE A 109 0.33 -2.91 0.50
C ILE A 109 0.43 -4.19 -0.33
N ALA A 110 0.33 -4.10 -1.66
CA ALA A 110 0.45 -5.27 -2.54
C ALA A 110 1.82 -5.96 -2.39
N LEU A 111 2.90 -5.17 -2.27
CA LEU A 111 4.26 -5.66 -2.04
C LEU A 111 4.36 -6.45 -0.74
N ALA A 112 3.78 -5.94 0.36
CA ALA A 112 3.75 -6.65 1.64
C ALA A 112 2.97 -7.98 1.54
N VAL A 113 1.79 -7.94 0.91
CA VAL A 113 0.96 -9.14 0.75
C VAL A 113 1.69 -10.21 -0.06
N MET A 114 2.23 -9.85 -1.23
CA MET A 114 2.89 -10.82 -2.11
C MET A 114 4.14 -11.48 -1.53
N ASN A 115 4.86 -10.79 -0.65
CA ASN A 115 6.16 -11.27 -0.18
C ASN A 115 6.12 -11.85 1.24
N PHE A 116 5.21 -11.39 2.10
CA PHE A 116 5.19 -11.79 3.50
C PHE A 116 3.96 -12.61 3.91
N VAL A 117 2.85 -12.54 3.17
CA VAL A 117 1.65 -13.31 3.48
C VAL A 117 1.80 -14.75 2.98
N ASN A 118 1.77 -15.69 3.92
CA ASN A 118 1.99 -17.11 3.71
C ASN A 118 0.84 -17.93 4.29
N GLU A 119 0.83 -19.22 3.95
CA GLU A 119 -0.17 -20.18 4.39
C GLU A 119 -0.26 -20.29 5.92
N ASN A 120 -1.46 -20.51 6.44
CA ASN A 120 -1.70 -20.89 7.84
C ASN A 120 -1.20 -19.86 8.89
N LYS A 121 -1.07 -18.59 8.52
CA LYS A 121 -0.69 -17.48 9.42
C LYS A 121 -1.74 -16.37 9.44
N LYS A 122 -1.76 -15.58 10.52
CA LYS A 122 -2.61 -14.39 10.68
C LYS A 122 -1.77 -13.13 10.50
N TYR A 123 -2.31 -12.16 9.78
CA TYR A 123 -1.58 -10.94 9.43
C TYR A 123 -2.36 -9.69 9.81
N ILE A 124 -1.63 -8.70 10.30
CA ILE A 124 -2.07 -7.31 10.42
C ILE A 124 -1.15 -6.48 9.54
N ILE A 125 -1.71 -5.67 8.66
CA ILE A 125 -0.97 -4.69 7.87
C ILE A 125 -1.36 -3.30 8.35
N PHE A 126 -0.39 -2.57 8.87
CA PHE A 126 -0.53 -1.17 9.18
C PHE A 126 -0.18 -0.30 7.97
N THR A 127 -1.03 0.67 7.68
CA THR A 127 -0.84 1.68 6.64
C THR A 127 -1.51 2.98 7.05
N ASP A 128 -0.95 4.12 6.66
CA ASP A 128 -1.58 5.43 6.81
C ASP A 128 -2.41 5.84 5.58
N SER A 129 -2.50 4.96 4.57
CA SER A 129 -3.21 5.23 3.32
C SER A 129 -4.72 5.05 3.46
N MET A 130 -5.36 6.01 4.14
CA MET A 130 -6.81 6.12 4.30
C MET A 130 -7.55 6.00 2.96
N SER A 131 -7.00 6.58 1.89
CA SER A 131 -7.57 6.56 0.54
C SER A 131 -7.62 5.15 -0.05
N ASN A 132 -6.59 4.33 0.13
CA ASN A 132 -6.60 2.94 -0.34
C ASN A 132 -7.58 2.07 0.46
N LEU A 133 -7.62 2.23 1.78
CA LEU A 133 -8.58 1.50 2.62
C LEU A 133 -10.03 1.83 2.27
N MET A 134 -10.34 3.12 2.05
CA MET A 134 -11.66 3.55 1.59
C MET A 134 -11.98 3.05 0.18
N ALA A 135 -11.01 3.01 -0.73
CA ALA A 135 -11.20 2.48 -2.07
C ALA A 135 -11.50 0.96 -2.06
N LEU A 136 -10.83 0.19 -1.20
CA LEU A 136 -11.11 -1.24 -1.02
C LEU A 136 -12.49 -1.50 -0.42
N LYS A 137 -12.93 -0.68 0.55
CA LYS A 137 -14.29 -0.81 1.12
C LYS A 137 -15.41 -0.47 0.14
N ASN A 138 -15.14 0.39 -0.85
CA ASN A 138 -16.13 0.84 -1.84
C ASN A 138 -15.81 0.32 -3.25
N LEU A 139 -15.16 -0.86 -3.33
CA LEU A 139 -14.66 -1.42 -4.57
C LEU A 139 -15.81 -1.72 -5.54
N ASN A 140 -15.68 -1.27 -6.78
CA ASN A 140 -16.65 -1.52 -7.84
C ASN A 140 -15.95 -1.48 -9.22
N PHE A 141 -16.70 -1.73 -10.30
CA PHE A 141 -16.15 -1.81 -11.65
C PHE A 141 -15.52 -0.51 -12.17
N HIS A 142 -15.83 0.63 -11.54
CA HIS A 142 -15.26 1.94 -11.87
C HIS A 142 -14.13 2.36 -10.92
N SER A 143 -13.78 1.53 -9.93
CA SER A 143 -12.62 1.79 -9.07
C SER A 143 -11.33 1.90 -9.89
N PRO A 144 -10.34 2.68 -9.42
CA PRO A 144 -9.04 2.74 -10.06
C PRO A 144 -8.43 1.35 -10.24
N ARG A 145 -7.71 1.14 -11.34
CA ARG A 145 -7.16 -0.17 -11.68
C ARG A 145 -6.10 -0.61 -10.67
N SER A 146 -5.40 0.33 -10.04
CA SER A 146 -4.51 0.05 -8.90
C SER A 146 -5.25 -0.55 -7.70
N SER A 147 -6.46 -0.07 -7.40
CA SER A 147 -7.30 -0.62 -6.32
C SER A 147 -7.81 -2.01 -6.66
N LEU A 148 -8.22 -2.24 -7.91
CA LEU A 148 -8.67 -3.56 -8.39
C LEU A 148 -7.52 -4.58 -8.36
N PHE A 149 -6.31 -4.15 -8.74
CA PHE A 149 -5.11 -4.96 -8.61
C PHE A 149 -4.82 -5.31 -7.15
N LEU A 150 -4.81 -4.33 -6.26
CA LEU A 150 -4.61 -4.56 -4.82
C LEU A 150 -5.66 -5.54 -4.27
N ALA A 151 -6.93 -5.36 -4.64
CA ALA A 151 -8.00 -6.24 -4.21
C ALA A 151 -7.79 -7.70 -4.66
N ARG A 152 -7.36 -7.89 -5.91
CA ARG A 152 -7.02 -9.23 -6.44
C ARG A 152 -5.87 -9.87 -5.66
N VAL A 153 -4.81 -9.10 -5.37
CA VAL A 153 -3.64 -9.59 -4.62
C VAL A 153 -4.03 -10.04 -3.21
N ILE A 154 -4.83 -9.23 -2.52
CA ILE A 154 -5.39 -9.59 -1.21
C ILE A 154 -6.27 -10.84 -1.31
N SER A 155 -7.17 -10.88 -2.30
CA SER A 155 -8.08 -12.01 -2.49
C SER A 155 -7.36 -13.33 -2.71
N GLU A 156 -6.25 -13.35 -3.44
CA GLU A 156 -5.45 -14.55 -3.63
C GLU A 156 -4.78 -14.99 -2.32
N ALA A 157 -4.20 -14.05 -1.57
CA ALA A 157 -3.55 -14.34 -0.30
C ALA A 157 -4.55 -14.90 0.74
N LEU A 158 -5.78 -14.39 0.76
CA LEU A 158 -6.87 -14.86 1.64
C LEU A 158 -7.28 -16.32 1.41
N ARG A 159 -6.93 -16.93 0.26
CA ARG A 159 -7.16 -18.36 0.00
C ARG A 159 -6.24 -19.26 0.82
N THR A 160 -5.13 -18.70 1.31
CA THR A 160 -4.04 -19.45 1.95
C THR A 160 -3.78 -19.04 3.39
N CYS A 161 -3.88 -17.75 3.71
CA CYS A 161 -3.67 -17.28 5.07
C CYS A 161 -4.90 -17.54 5.96
N VAL A 162 -4.69 -17.57 7.28
CA VAL A 162 -5.78 -17.74 8.24
C VAL A 162 -6.65 -16.50 8.26
N SER A 163 -6.02 -15.33 8.32
CA SER A 163 -6.71 -14.04 8.26
C SER A 163 -5.77 -12.92 7.88
N LEU A 164 -6.31 -11.87 7.28
CA LEU A 164 -5.61 -10.63 6.97
C LEU A 164 -6.45 -9.44 7.45
N GLU A 165 -5.83 -8.54 8.19
CA GLU A 165 -6.45 -7.30 8.63
C GLU A 165 -5.66 -6.10 8.11
N LEU A 166 -6.35 -5.14 7.48
CA LEU A 166 -5.76 -3.84 7.17
C LEU A 166 -6.21 -2.83 8.22
N ILE A 167 -5.26 -2.23 8.92
CA ILE A 167 -5.54 -1.26 9.98
C ILE A 167 -4.95 0.08 9.60
N TYR A 168 -5.80 1.09 9.51
CA TYR A 168 -5.35 2.48 9.39
C TYR A 168 -4.57 2.89 10.63
N ILE A 169 -3.40 3.50 10.45
CA ILE A 169 -2.70 4.20 11.52
C ILE A 169 -2.39 5.65 11.10
N PRO A 170 -2.49 6.63 12.00
CA PRO A 170 -2.22 8.03 11.65
C PRO A 170 -0.73 8.27 11.37
N ALA A 171 -0.45 8.91 10.24
CA ALA A 171 0.89 9.36 9.87
C ALA A 171 1.43 10.47 10.78
N HIS A 172 2.75 10.46 11.01
CA HIS A 172 3.52 11.52 11.69
C HIS A 172 3.08 11.82 13.13
N VAL A 173 2.68 10.79 13.87
CA VAL A 173 2.38 10.90 15.31
C VAL A 173 3.31 10.05 16.17
N GLY A 174 4.42 9.55 15.60
CA GLY A 174 5.45 8.81 16.35
C GLY A 174 5.14 7.32 16.56
N LEU A 175 4.27 6.72 15.73
CA LEU A 175 4.00 5.29 15.81
C LEU A 175 5.15 4.48 15.19
N PRO A 176 5.83 3.59 15.93
CA PRO A 176 7.07 2.97 15.47
C PRO A 176 6.97 2.27 14.12
N GLU A 177 5.88 1.55 13.87
CA GLU A 177 5.63 0.83 12.61
C GLU A 177 5.48 1.79 11.42
N ASN A 178 4.75 2.91 11.61
CA ASN A 178 4.59 3.92 10.56
C ASN A 178 5.90 4.64 10.26
N GLU A 179 6.55 5.15 11.31
CA GLU A 179 7.78 5.94 11.17
C GLU A 179 8.91 5.09 10.57
N TRP A 180 8.91 3.78 10.85
CA TRP A 180 9.85 2.87 10.23
C TRP A 180 9.54 2.67 8.74
N ALA A 181 8.28 2.42 8.37
CA ALA A 181 7.88 2.29 6.97
C ALA A 181 8.20 3.56 6.16
N ASP A 182 7.84 4.74 6.68
CA ASP A 182 8.14 6.05 6.08
C ASP A 182 9.65 6.29 5.91
N SER A 183 10.44 6.00 6.93
CA SER A 183 11.90 6.12 6.85
C SER A 183 12.48 5.19 5.79
N VAL A 184 11.99 3.94 5.70
CA VAL A 184 12.45 2.96 4.72
C VAL A 184 12.06 3.38 3.30
N ALA A 185 10.84 3.87 3.09
CA ALA A 185 10.37 4.37 1.80
C ALA A 185 11.22 5.57 1.34
N LYS A 186 11.49 6.53 2.22
CA LYS A 186 12.40 7.68 1.96
C LYS A 186 13.80 7.24 1.56
N GLN A 187 14.36 6.28 2.28
CA GLN A 187 15.67 5.72 1.91
C GLN A 187 15.66 4.99 0.57
N ALA A 188 14.52 4.47 0.14
CA ALA A 188 14.39 3.73 -1.11
C ALA A 188 14.30 4.63 -2.35
N LEU A 189 14.21 5.96 -2.21
CA LEU A 189 14.18 6.90 -3.34
C LEU A 189 15.41 6.81 -4.26
N THR A 190 16.54 6.37 -3.73
CA THR A 190 17.81 6.16 -4.45
C THR A 190 18.09 4.69 -4.78
N SER A 191 17.16 3.79 -4.44
CA SER A 191 17.28 2.36 -4.76
C SER A 191 16.94 2.06 -6.22
N PRO A 192 17.42 0.92 -6.76
CA PRO A 192 16.94 0.40 -8.04
C PRO A 192 15.42 0.17 -8.05
N GLN A 193 14.86 0.11 -9.26
CA GLN A 193 13.45 -0.18 -9.44
C GLN A 193 13.17 -1.63 -9.04
N ILE A 194 12.21 -1.84 -8.12
CA ILE A 194 11.91 -3.17 -7.57
C ILE A 194 10.79 -3.89 -8.31
N CYS A 195 9.88 -3.15 -8.91
CA CYS A 195 8.84 -3.70 -9.78
C CYS A 195 8.48 -2.72 -10.89
N ASP A 196 7.99 -3.26 -12.00
CA ASP A 196 7.57 -2.47 -13.16
C ASP A 196 6.14 -1.91 -13.03
N TRP A 197 5.47 -2.06 -11.88
CA TRP A 197 4.06 -1.70 -11.71
C TRP A 197 3.79 -0.23 -12.04
N ARG A 198 2.93 -0.04 -13.04
CA ARG A 198 2.39 1.26 -13.44
C ARG A 198 0.87 1.24 -13.37
N SER A 199 0.32 2.18 -12.60
CA SER A 199 -1.10 2.48 -12.62
C SER A 199 -1.50 3.00 -14.01
N PRO A 200 -2.48 2.36 -14.68
CA PRO A 200 -2.98 2.84 -15.96
C PRO A 200 -3.59 4.24 -15.83
N ASP A 201 -4.30 4.49 -14.73
CA ASP A 201 -4.99 5.75 -14.47
C ASP A 201 -3.97 6.89 -14.33
N ASP A 202 -2.88 6.68 -13.60
CA ASP A 202 -1.80 7.67 -13.48
C ASP A 202 -1.04 7.86 -14.79
N THR A 203 -0.85 6.78 -15.56
CA THR A 203 -0.16 6.86 -16.85
C THR A 203 -0.96 7.70 -17.86
N VAL A 204 -2.29 7.55 -17.88
CA VAL A 204 -3.19 8.39 -18.69
C VAL A 204 -3.14 9.85 -18.23
N SER A 205 -3.26 10.11 -16.93
CA SER A 205 -3.19 11.48 -16.40
C SER A 205 -1.87 12.18 -16.74
N ALA A 206 -0.73 11.48 -16.62
CA ALA A 206 0.57 12.03 -16.98
C ALA A 206 0.68 12.34 -18.49
N CYS A 207 0.06 11.51 -19.35
CA CYS A 207 0.02 11.79 -20.79
C CYS A 207 -0.82 13.04 -21.11
N ASP A 208 -1.98 13.18 -20.46
CA ASP A 208 -2.88 14.33 -20.67
C ASP A 208 -2.23 15.66 -20.25
N GLU A 209 -1.48 15.67 -19.14
CA GLU A 209 -0.73 16.85 -18.69
C GLU A 209 0.31 17.30 -19.73
N ILE A 210 1.04 16.34 -20.32
CA ILE A 210 2.04 16.61 -21.37
C ILE A 210 1.38 17.17 -22.64
N ILE A 211 0.16 16.73 -22.95
CA ILE A 211 -0.59 17.21 -24.11
C ILE A 211 -1.12 18.63 -23.87
N ARG A 212 -1.60 18.95 -22.67
CA ARG A 212 -2.18 20.27 -22.31
C ARG A 212 -1.14 21.38 -22.12
N GLN A 213 0.12 21.04 -21.84
CA GLN A 213 1.22 22.00 -21.74
C GLN A 213 1.84 22.37 -23.10
N LYS A 214 1.23 21.94 -24.21
CA LYS A 214 1.57 22.32 -25.59
C LYS A 214 0.58 23.33 -26.13
#